data_AF-A0A7I0KE29-F1
#
_entry.id   AF-A0A7I0KE29-F1
#
_cell.length_a   1.000
_cell.length_b   1.000
_cell.length_c   1.000
_cell.angle_alpha   90.00
_cell.angle_beta   90.00
_cell.angle_gamma   90.00
#
_symmetry.space_group_name_H-M   'P 1'
#
loop_
_entity.id
_entity.type
_entity.pdbx_description
1 polymer ?
#
loop_
_entity_poly.entity_id
_entity_poly.type
_entity_poly.pdbx_seq_one_letter_code
_entity_poly.pdbx_strand_id
1 'polypeptide(L)'
;MKPIFQMSADARLLLGRLEKASVGELLAYDELSAVISRPVGGAFGPLRTALRRMLRDHDAVFACVTGKGVKRLSDAEIVDEGVQAMDKVRRRAQRSVERQMKADFSKLDRERQARFSAQVSVMGTIAFMARGSSVEKLAKATTPDRKELPVAETLKLFAK
;
A
#
# COMPACT_ATOMS: atom_id res chain seq x y z
N MET A 1 -19.86 -10.50 -24.75
CA MET A 1 -18.71 -11.09 -24.02
C MET A 1 -19.03 -11.05 -22.53
N LYS A 2 -19.27 -12.19 -21.86
CA LYS A 2 -19.51 -12.20 -20.41
C LYS A 2 -18.17 -12.02 -19.68
N PRO A 3 -18.07 -11.16 -18.65
CA PRO A 3 -16.84 -10.99 -17.91
C PRO A 3 -16.44 -12.30 -17.21
N ILE A 4 -15.16 -12.66 -17.28
CA ILE A 4 -14.57 -13.88 -16.71
C ILE A 4 -14.64 -13.87 -15.17
N PHE A 5 -14.73 -12.69 -14.56
CA PHE A 5 -14.89 -12.51 -13.12
C PHE A 5 -16.12 -11.67 -12.80
N GLN A 6 -17.02 -12.22 -11.98
CA GLN A 6 -18.21 -11.53 -11.48
C GLN A 6 -18.04 -11.25 -9.99
N MET A 7 -18.27 -10.01 -9.59
CA MET A 7 -18.22 -9.61 -8.18
C MET A 7 -19.33 -10.30 -7.38
N SER A 8 -19.00 -10.80 -6.20
CA SER A 8 -19.97 -11.44 -5.31
C SER A 8 -21.11 -10.48 -4.94
N ALA A 9 -22.27 -11.03 -4.57
CA ALA A 9 -23.40 -10.24 -4.09
C ALA A 9 -23.01 -9.38 -2.88
N ASP A 10 -22.33 -9.97 -1.89
CA ASP A 10 -21.83 -9.28 -0.70
C ASP A 10 -20.94 -8.08 -1.05
N ALA A 11 -20.01 -8.25 -1.99
CA ALA A 11 -19.12 -7.16 -2.40
C ALA A 11 -19.88 -6.02 -3.12
N ARG A 12 -20.93 -6.34 -3.89
CA ARG A 12 -21.81 -5.32 -4.51
C ARG A 12 -22.61 -4.54 -3.49
N LEU A 13 -23.17 -5.22 -2.48
CA LEU A 13 -23.92 -4.56 -1.41
C LEU A 13 -23.03 -3.65 -0.57
N LEU A 14 -21.84 -4.14 -0.20
CA LEU A 14 -20.85 -3.34 0.53
C LEU A 14 -20.37 -2.14 -0.29
N LEU A 15 -20.15 -2.31 -1.59
CA LEU A 15 -19.79 -1.20 -2.49
C LEU A 15 -20.86 -0.11 -2.48
N GLY A 16 -22.14 -0.48 -2.63
CA GLY A 16 -23.25 0.48 -2.60
C GLY A 16 -23.39 1.22 -1.26
N ARG A 17 -22.96 0.61 -0.14
CA ARG A 17 -22.87 1.32 1.15
C ARG A 17 -21.67 2.27 1.22
N LEU A 18 -20.52 1.85 0.72
CA LEU A 18 -19.28 2.64 0.69
C LEU A 18 -19.41 3.89 -0.19
N GLU A 19 -20.11 3.80 -1.32
CA GLU A 19 -20.36 4.93 -2.22
C GLU A 19 -21.08 6.10 -1.53
N LYS A 20 -21.95 5.79 -0.57
CA LYS A 20 -22.73 6.80 0.17
C LYS A 20 -21.94 7.44 1.33
N ALA A 21 -20.76 6.93 1.65
CA ALA A 21 -19.99 7.43 2.79
C ALA A 21 -19.36 8.79 2.45
N SER A 22 -19.53 9.75 3.35
CA SER A 22 -18.91 11.08 3.29
C SER A 22 -17.43 11.02 3.68
N VAL A 23 -16.64 12.02 3.26
CA VAL A 23 -15.22 12.10 3.61
C VAL A 23 -15.08 12.25 5.13
N GLY A 24 -14.23 11.43 5.75
CA GLY A 24 -14.07 11.37 7.20
C GLY A 24 -15.06 10.44 7.92
N GLU A 25 -16.08 9.92 7.24
CA GLU A 25 -17.06 9.01 7.85
C GLU A 25 -16.43 7.65 8.18
N LEU A 26 -16.68 7.19 9.40
CA LEU A 26 -16.31 5.86 9.88
C LEU A 26 -17.50 4.91 9.74
N LEU A 27 -17.38 3.93 8.86
CA LEU A 27 -18.34 2.84 8.72
C LEU A 27 -17.97 1.71 9.68
N ALA A 28 -18.79 1.51 10.70
CA ALA A 28 -18.56 0.48 11.70
C ALA A 28 -18.71 -0.92 11.10
N TYR A 29 -17.96 -1.91 11.62
CA TYR A 29 -18.11 -3.29 11.17
C TYR A 29 -19.51 -3.86 11.42
N ASP A 30 -20.18 -3.44 12.48
CA ASP A 30 -21.55 -3.86 12.77
C ASP A 30 -22.53 -3.37 11.70
N GLU A 31 -22.35 -2.13 11.24
CA GLU A 31 -23.14 -1.56 10.16
C GLU A 31 -22.90 -2.31 8.84
N LEU A 32 -21.63 -2.56 8.49
CA LEU A 32 -21.29 -3.34 7.30
C LEU A 32 -21.80 -4.78 7.39
N SER A 33 -21.84 -5.35 8.59
CA SER A 33 -22.37 -6.68 8.84
C SER A 33 -23.88 -6.72 8.63
N ALA A 34 -24.60 -5.68 9.02
CA ALA A 34 -26.03 -5.54 8.81
C ALA A 34 -26.40 -5.46 7.32
N VAL A 35 -25.57 -4.82 6.49
CA VAL A 35 -25.81 -4.70 5.03
C VAL A 35 -25.85 -6.06 4.33
N ILE A 36 -25.05 -7.02 4.78
CA ILE A 36 -24.95 -8.35 4.15
C ILE A 36 -25.49 -9.48 5.04
N SER A 37 -26.06 -9.15 6.20
CA SER A 37 -26.53 -10.09 7.24
C SER A 37 -25.49 -11.14 7.65
N ARG A 38 -24.21 -10.76 7.68
CA ARG A 38 -23.07 -11.65 7.99
C ARG A 38 -21.97 -10.88 8.70
N PRO A 39 -21.18 -11.52 9.59
CA PRO A 39 -20.09 -10.84 10.28
C PRO A 39 -19.00 -10.37 9.31
N VAL A 40 -18.73 -9.06 9.32
CA VAL A 40 -17.68 -8.40 8.55
C VAL A 40 -16.54 -8.00 9.49
N GLY A 41 -15.30 -8.21 9.05
CA GLY A 41 -14.12 -7.74 9.74
C GLY A 41 -13.02 -7.32 8.76
N GLY A 42 -11.90 -6.82 9.27
CA GLY A 42 -10.82 -6.27 8.43
C GLY A 42 -10.20 -7.25 7.43
N ALA A 43 -10.30 -8.56 7.67
CA ALA A 43 -9.82 -9.60 6.76
C ALA A 43 -10.88 -10.11 5.78
N PHE A 44 -12.10 -9.57 5.80
CA PHE A 44 -13.22 -10.07 5.00
C PHE A 44 -13.00 -9.83 3.50
N GLY A 45 -12.93 -10.92 2.72
CA GLY A 45 -12.60 -10.89 1.29
C GLY A 45 -13.50 -9.99 0.43
N PRO A 46 -14.84 -10.07 0.56
CA PRO A 46 -15.76 -9.20 -0.16
C PRO A 46 -15.56 -7.71 0.16
N LEU A 47 -15.32 -7.36 1.43
CA LEU A 47 -15.02 -5.98 1.83
C LEU A 47 -13.75 -5.48 1.14
N ARG A 48 -12.66 -6.27 1.13
CA ARG A 48 -11.42 -5.90 0.42
C ARG A 48 -11.64 -5.71 -1.08
N THR A 49 -12.54 -6.49 -1.68
CA THR A 49 -12.91 -6.31 -3.09
C THR A 49 -13.64 -5.00 -3.32
N ALA A 50 -14.61 -4.67 -2.47
CA ALA A 50 -15.34 -3.41 -2.53
C ALA A 50 -14.43 -2.19 -2.31
N LEU A 51 -13.53 -2.22 -1.32
CA LEU A 51 -12.56 -1.14 -1.07
C LEU A 51 -11.62 -0.91 -2.26
N ARG A 52 -11.14 -1.97 -2.92
CA ARG A 52 -10.32 -1.83 -4.15
C ARG A 52 -11.10 -1.23 -5.31
N ARG A 53 -12.40 -1.52 -5.39
CA ARG A 53 -13.30 -0.94 -6.40
C ARG A 53 -13.56 0.53 -6.12
N MET A 54 -13.77 0.92 -4.87
CA MET A 54 -13.86 2.34 -4.49
C MET A 54 -12.62 3.13 -4.91
N LEU A 55 -11.42 2.57 -4.70
CA LEU A 55 -10.17 3.21 -5.12
C LEU A 55 -10.07 3.34 -6.64
N ARG A 56 -10.42 2.30 -7.40
CA ARG A 56 -10.20 2.25 -8.85
C ARG A 56 -11.28 2.97 -9.65
N ASP A 57 -12.54 2.79 -9.25
CA ASP A 57 -13.71 3.16 -10.06
C ASP A 57 -14.37 4.46 -9.53
N HIS A 58 -14.10 4.87 -8.29
CA HIS A 58 -14.72 6.05 -7.64
C HIS A 58 -13.71 7.03 -7.01
N ASP A 59 -12.41 6.83 -7.22
CA ASP A 59 -11.32 7.65 -6.66
C ASP A 59 -11.43 7.90 -5.14
N ALA A 60 -12.03 6.96 -4.39
CA ALA A 60 -12.24 7.10 -2.95
C ALA A 60 -11.33 6.14 -2.17
N VAL A 61 -10.52 6.71 -1.27
CA VAL A 61 -9.59 5.96 -0.42
C VAL A 61 -10.22 5.69 0.94
N PHE A 62 -10.08 4.45 1.42
CA PHE A 62 -10.55 4.03 2.72
C PHE A 62 -9.42 3.36 3.50
N ALA A 63 -9.29 3.69 4.78
CA ALA A 63 -8.39 3.01 5.71
C ALA A 63 -9.16 2.18 6.73
N CYS A 64 -8.59 1.04 7.11
CA CYS A 64 -9.11 0.24 8.21
C CYS A 64 -8.75 0.89 9.55
N VAL A 65 -9.77 1.20 10.35
CA VAL A 65 -9.60 1.58 11.76
C VAL A 65 -9.77 0.31 12.60
N THR A 66 -8.66 -0.13 13.20
CA THR A 66 -8.58 -1.40 13.94
C THR A 66 -9.73 -1.55 14.95
N GLY A 67 -10.44 -2.67 14.87
CA GLY A 67 -11.53 -3.02 15.77
C GLY A 67 -12.82 -2.19 15.63
N LYS A 68 -12.82 -1.14 14.80
CA LYS A 68 -13.98 -0.25 14.64
C LYS A 68 -14.65 -0.42 13.28
N GLY A 69 -13.87 -0.36 12.19
CA GLY A 69 -14.44 -0.36 10.86
C GLY A 69 -13.51 0.16 9.78
N VAL A 70 -14.08 0.80 8.76
CA VAL A 70 -13.34 1.47 7.67
C VAL A 70 -13.74 2.93 7.59
N LYS A 71 -12.77 3.83 7.45
CA LYS A 71 -12.97 5.27 7.36
C LYS A 71 -12.66 5.75 5.95
N ARG A 72 -13.52 6.59 5.37
CA ARG A 72 -13.19 7.31 4.13
C ARG A 72 -12.18 8.41 4.45
N LEU A 73 -11.00 8.35 3.82
CA LEU A 73 -9.92 9.28 4.10
C LEU A 73 -10.13 10.63 3.42
N SER A 74 -9.67 11.69 4.08
CA SER A 74 -9.43 13.00 3.49
C SER A 74 -8.08 13.05 2.78
N ASP A 75 -7.87 14.07 1.93
CA ASP A 75 -6.61 14.25 1.18
C ASP A 75 -5.38 14.32 2.09
N ALA A 76 -5.50 15.01 3.23
CA ALA A 76 -4.42 15.08 4.23
C ALA A 76 -4.11 13.69 4.82
N GLU A 77 -5.14 12.93 5.18
CA GLU A 77 -4.97 11.58 5.74
C GLU A 77 -4.38 10.60 4.71
N ILE A 78 -4.69 10.76 3.41
CA ILE A 78 -4.11 9.97 2.33
C ILE A 78 -2.59 10.21 2.26
N VAL A 79 -2.15 11.46 2.37
CA VAL A 79 -0.72 11.81 2.38
C VAL A 79 -0.04 11.25 3.64
N ASP A 80 -0.67 11.38 4.80
CA ASP A 80 -0.14 10.88 6.07
C ASP A 80 -0.01 9.34 6.09
N GLU A 81 -0.97 8.62 5.48
CA GLU A 81 -0.87 7.15 5.33
C GLU A 81 0.37 6.76 4.50
N GLY A 82 0.79 7.61 3.55
CA GLY A 82 2.00 7.44 2.77
C GLY A 82 3.25 7.26 3.63
N VAL A 83 3.37 7.99 4.74
CA VAL A 83 4.51 7.86 5.67
C VAL A 83 4.57 6.45 6.26
N GLN A 84 3.43 5.93 6.73
CA GLN A 84 3.35 4.57 7.28
C GLN A 84 3.60 3.50 6.22
N ALA A 85 3.13 3.71 4.99
CA ALA A 85 3.37 2.81 3.87
C ALA A 85 4.87 2.71 3.53
N MET A 86 5.57 3.85 3.46
CA MET A 86 7.02 3.91 3.23
C MET A 86 7.79 3.15 4.33
N ASP A 87 7.37 3.32 5.57
CA ASP A 87 8.01 2.67 6.71
C ASP A 87 7.83 1.14 6.68
N LYS A 88 6.64 0.66 6.24
CA LYS A 88 6.37 -0.76 5.99
C LYS A 88 7.23 -1.30 4.85
N VAL A 89 7.37 -0.55 3.74
CA VAL A 89 8.23 -0.92 2.59
C VAL A 89 9.68 -1.06 3.04
N ARG A 90 10.21 -0.07 3.76
CA ARG A 90 11.57 -0.10 4.32
C ARG A 90 11.80 -1.35 5.17
N ARG A 91 10.95 -1.58 6.18
CA ARG A 91 11.08 -2.74 7.08
C ARG A 91 10.93 -4.06 6.32
N ARG A 92 10.10 -4.12 5.28
CA ARG A 92 9.95 -5.32 4.45
C ARG A 92 11.20 -5.58 3.62
N ALA A 93 11.77 -4.54 2.99
CA ALA A 93 13.00 -4.62 2.22
C ALA A 93 14.19 -5.05 3.09
N GLN A 94 14.37 -4.43 4.27
CA GLN A 94 15.43 -4.80 5.23
C GLN A 94 15.32 -6.26 5.67
N ARG A 95 14.12 -6.72 6.05
CA ARG A 95 13.90 -8.12 6.42
C ARG A 95 14.13 -9.08 5.26
N SER A 96 13.86 -8.66 4.02
CA SER A 96 14.16 -9.47 2.83
C SER A 96 15.67 -9.65 2.67
N VAL A 97 16.45 -8.57 2.79
CA VAL A 97 17.92 -8.63 2.76
C VAL A 97 18.44 -9.52 3.88
N GLU A 98 18.00 -9.29 5.12
CA GLU A 98 18.44 -10.08 6.28
C GLU A 98 18.17 -11.58 6.10
N ARG A 99 17.02 -11.95 5.53
CA ARG A 99 16.69 -13.35 5.21
C ARG A 99 17.59 -13.92 4.14
N GLN A 100 17.84 -13.16 3.07
CA GLN A 100 18.72 -13.62 2.00
C GLN A 100 20.14 -13.85 2.51
N MET A 101 20.68 -12.92 3.30
CA MET A 101 22.04 -13.01 3.88
C MET A 101 22.30 -14.25 4.74
N LYS A 102 21.25 -14.98 5.18
CA LYS A 102 21.38 -16.25 5.91
C LYS A 102 21.67 -17.44 4.99
N ALA A 103 21.53 -17.29 3.67
CA ALA A 103 21.90 -18.32 2.72
C ALA A 103 23.42 -18.42 2.60
N ASP A 104 23.95 -19.65 2.53
CA ASP A 104 25.37 -19.89 2.28
C ASP A 104 25.71 -19.62 0.80
N PHE A 105 26.19 -18.41 0.52
CA PHE A 105 26.49 -17.94 -0.83
C PHE A 105 27.50 -18.81 -1.57
N SER A 106 28.45 -19.42 -0.84
CA SER A 106 29.50 -20.25 -1.43
C SER A 106 28.98 -21.56 -2.02
N LYS A 107 27.82 -22.04 -1.52
CA LYS A 107 27.18 -23.28 -1.97
C LYS A 107 26.16 -23.08 -3.09
N LEU A 108 25.95 -21.84 -3.52
CA LEU A 108 25.02 -21.53 -4.61
C LEU A 108 25.69 -21.71 -5.97
N ASP A 109 24.92 -22.15 -6.98
CA ASP A 109 25.35 -22.06 -8.37
C ASP A 109 25.49 -20.60 -8.82
N ARG A 110 26.20 -20.38 -9.93
CA ARG A 110 26.50 -19.03 -10.44
C ARG A 110 25.24 -18.21 -10.76
N GLU A 111 24.18 -18.86 -11.22
CA GLU A 111 22.92 -18.17 -11.55
C GLU A 111 22.24 -17.66 -10.27
N ARG A 112 22.16 -18.50 -9.23
CA ARG A 112 21.60 -18.14 -7.93
C ARG A 112 22.44 -17.10 -7.22
N GLN A 113 23.77 -17.14 -7.35
CA GLN A 113 24.67 -16.10 -6.86
C GLN A 113 24.39 -14.74 -7.53
N ALA A 114 24.22 -14.71 -8.85
CA ALA A 114 23.87 -13.48 -9.57
C ALA A 114 22.50 -12.94 -9.14
N ARG A 115 21.49 -13.81 -9.01
CA ARG A 115 20.15 -13.43 -8.52
C ARG A 115 20.20 -12.89 -7.10
N PHE A 116 20.95 -13.52 -6.20
CA PHE A 116 21.17 -13.06 -4.83
C PHE A 116 21.73 -11.64 -4.82
N SER A 117 22.84 -11.40 -5.53
CA SER A 117 23.49 -10.09 -5.54
C SER A 117 22.58 -9.00 -6.10
N ALA A 118 21.83 -9.30 -7.17
CA ALA A 118 20.86 -8.37 -7.75
C ALA A 118 19.73 -8.04 -6.76
N GLN A 119 19.12 -9.06 -6.14
CA GLN A 119 18.01 -8.89 -5.21
C GLN A 119 18.43 -8.12 -3.95
N VAL A 120 19.58 -8.45 -3.37
CA VAL A 120 20.14 -7.73 -2.21
C VAL A 120 20.38 -6.27 -2.55
N SER A 121 20.98 -5.98 -3.72
CA SER A 121 21.28 -4.61 -4.15
C SER A 121 20.02 -3.77 -4.32
N VAL A 122 19.00 -4.33 -5.00
CA VAL A 122 17.70 -3.65 -5.20
C VAL A 122 17.00 -3.41 -3.86
N MET A 123 16.90 -4.43 -3.01
CA MET A 123 16.21 -4.30 -1.71
C MET A 123 16.96 -3.36 -0.75
N GLY A 124 18.29 -3.38 -0.76
CA GLY A 124 19.11 -2.43 -0.02
C GLY A 124 18.87 -0.98 -0.47
N THR A 125 18.78 -0.76 -1.78
CA THR A 125 18.47 0.56 -2.37
C THR A 125 17.07 1.03 -1.97
N ILE A 126 16.06 0.15 -2.08
CA ILE A 126 14.68 0.47 -1.64
C ILE A 126 14.66 0.83 -0.15
N ALA A 127 15.35 0.06 0.70
CA ALA A 127 15.39 0.34 2.13
C ALA A 127 16.07 1.69 2.45
N PHE A 128 17.12 2.04 1.71
CA PHE A 128 17.82 3.31 1.84
C PHE A 128 16.94 4.49 1.39
N MET A 129 16.30 4.38 0.22
CA MET A 129 15.43 5.43 -0.32
C MET A 129 14.14 5.61 0.50
N ALA A 130 13.63 4.53 1.11
CA ALA A 130 12.40 4.58 1.91
C ALA A 130 12.60 5.07 3.35
N ARG A 131 13.79 5.55 3.72
CA ARG A 131 14.06 6.13 5.05
C ARG A 131 13.38 7.51 5.17
N GLY A 132 12.84 7.84 6.35
CA GLY A 132 12.20 9.15 6.58
C GLY A 132 13.08 10.34 6.19
N SER A 133 14.36 10.33 6.57
CA SER A 133 15.33 11.38 6.19
C SER A 133 15.54 11.49 4.67
N SER A 134 15.45 10.38 3.93
CA SER A 134 15.54 10.36 2.47
C SER A 134 14.31 10.99 1.83
N VAL A 135 13.13 10.70 2.37
CA VAL A 135 11.86 11.30 1.94
C VAL A 135 11.83 12.79 2.25
N GLU A 136 12.33 13.22 3.42
CA GLU A 136 12.45 14.64 3.78
C GLU A 136 13.40 15.40 2.84
N LYS A 137 14.52 14.78 2.43
CA LYS A 137 15.43 15.35 1.43
C LYS A 137 14.71 15.60 0.10
N LEU A 138 13.85 14.66 -0.33
CA LEU A 138 13.04 14.81 -1.53
C LEU A 138 11.95 15.88 -1.37
N ALA A 139 11.26 15.91 -0.23
CA ALA A 139 10.22 16.90 0.05
C ALA A 139 10.77 18.34 0.03
N LYS A 140 12.02 18.54 0.46
CA LYS A 140 12.71 19.85 0.37
C LYS A 140 13.13 20.21 -1.06
N ALA A 141 13.33 19.22 -1.92
CA ALA A 141 13.73 19.42 -3.31
C ALA A 141 12.52 19.56 -4.25
N THR A 142 11.34 19.11 -3.84
CA THR A 142 10.08 19.30 -4.56
C THR A 142 9.55 20.72 -4.41
N THR A 143 9.11 21.33 -5.51
CA THR A 143 8.37 22.59 -5.50
C THR A 143 6.87 22.33 -5.31
N PRO A 144 6.10 23.22 -4.66
CA PRO A 144 4.67 23.02 -4.39
C PRO A 144 3.81 22.75 -5.65
N ASP A 145 4.22 23.30 -6.80
CA ASP A 145 3.49 23.19 -8.06
C ASP A 145 3.72 21.86 -8.80
N ARG A 146 4.59 20.98 -8.28
CA ARG A 146 4.92 19.69 -8.89
C ARG A 146 4.48 18.54 -8.00
N LYS A 147 3.64 17.66 -8.56
CA LYS A 147 3.13 16.46 -7.87
C LYS A 147 4.24 15.42 -7.60
N GLU A 148 5.25 15.35 -8.45
CA GLU A 148 6.39 14.44 -8.30
C GLU A 148 7.66 14.99 -8.97
N LEU A 149 8.83 14.50 -8.55
CA LEU A 149 10.10 14.74 -9.24
C LEU A 149 10.34 13.67 -10.32
N PRO A 150 10.93 14.03 -11.47
CA PRO A 150 11.40 13.05 -12.43
C PRO A 150 12.33 12.02 -11.78
N VAL A 151 12.22 10.75 -12.20
CA VAL A 151 13.02 9.65 -11.62
C VAL A 151 14.53 9.93 -11.72
N ALA A 152 14.99 10.49 -12.84
CA ALA A 152 16.40 10.84 -13.03
C ALA A 152 16.89 11.90 -12.04
N GLU A 153 16.07 12.90 -11.72
CA GLU A 153 16.39 13.93 -10.73
C GLU A 153 16.39 13.35 -9.31
N THR A 154 15.41 12.50 -9.01
CA THR A 154 15.32 11.75 -7.75
C THR A 154 16.59 10.94 -7.49
N LEU A 155 17.08 10.19 -8.49
CA LEU A 155 18.30 9.38 -8.35
C LEU A 155 19.56 10.24 -8.16
N LYS A 156 19.65 11.41 -8.82
CA LYS A 156 20.77 12.35 -8.62
C LYS A 156 20.85 12.86 -7.18
N LEU A 157 19.71 13.01 -6.49
CA LEU A 157 19.66 13.42 -5.09
C LEU A 157 20.19 12.35 -4.13
N PHE A 158 20.23 11.08 -4.54
CA PHE A 158 20.77 9.97 -3.73
C PHE A 158 22.21 9.58 -4.08
N ALA A 159 22.71 10.00 -5.25
CA ALA A 159 24.10 9.78 -5.67
C ALA A 159 25.10 10.76 -5.03
N LYS A 160 24.61 11.80 -4.35
CA LYS A 160 25.38 12.78 -3.56
C LYS A 160 25.20 12.54 -2.08
#